data_AF-A0A0S2DXA9-F1
#
_entry.id   AF-A0A0S2DXA9-F1
#
_cell.length_a   1.000
_cell.length_b   1.000
_cell.length_c   1.000
_cell.angle_alpha   90.00
_cell.angle_beta   90.00
_cell.angle_gamma   90.00
#
_symmetry.space_group_name_H-M   'P 1'
#
loop_
_entity.id
_entity.type
_entity.pdbx_description
1 polymer ?
#
loop_
_entity_poly.entity_id
_entity_poly.type
_entity_poly.pdbx_seq_one_letter_code
_entity_poly.pdbx_strand_id
1 'polypeptide(L)'
;MVDDGSSDDTVAIAVKFGALVLSSPYSMGNGAAIKRGARAATGDVIVFMDADGQHDPADIPSLLAQLQAGFDMAVGARNGAGQASVGRGVANALYNRLASWMTGHRIQDLTSGFRAVRTSRFLEFLHLLPNGFSYPTTSTMAFFRSAYPVAYVPIQVSRRVGTNSHIRPLRDGVRFLLIIFKIATLYSPLKLFAPAAVSFAVLGLSHYAWTFATQGRFTNMSALLLSASVIVFLIGLVSEQITSLTYQRADRL
;
A
#
# COMPACT_ATOMS: atom_id res chain seq x y z
N MET A 1 21.56 4.16 8.84
CA MET A 1 20.41 4.34 9.73
C MET A 1 19.76 5.69 9.43
N VAL A 2 18.43 5.76 9.35
CA VAL A 2 17.71 7.03 9.31
C VAL A 2 17.04 7.22 10.66
N ASP A 3 17.39 8.29 11.34
CA ASP A 3 16.81 8.66 12.62
C ASP A 3 15.72 9.73 12.39
N ASP A 4 14.52 9.45 12.91
CA ASP A 4 13.32 10.29 12.78
C ASP A 4 13.14 11.19 14.02
N GLY A 5 14.24 11.73 14.54
CA GLY A 5 14.23 12.66 15.67
C GLY A 5 14.09 11.99 17.02
N SER A 6 14.83 10.91 17.26
CA SER A 6 14.94 10.29 18.58
C SER A 6 15.52 11.27 19.62
N SER A 7 15.01 11.20 20.85
CA SER A 7 15.47 12.00 21.99
C SER A 7 16.40 11.25 22.94
N ASP A 8 16.74 10.00 22.62
CA ASP A 8 17.60 9.11 23.40
C ASP A 8 18.95 8.90 22.71
N ASP A 9 19.79 8.01 23.28
CA ASP A 9 21.14 7.75 22.79
C ASP A 9 21.20 6.97 21.47
N THR A 10 20.07 6.73 20.78
CA THR A 10 20.00 5.93 19.54
C THR A 10 21.02 6.37 18.49
N VAL A 11 21.15 7.68 18.26
CA VAL A 11 22.09 8.23 17.26
C VAL A 11 23.53 7.98 17.67
N ALA A 12 23.88 8.26 18.93
CA ALA A 12 25.23 8.09 19.45
C ALA A 12 25.67 6.61 19.40
N ILE A 13 24.78 5.69 19.76
CA ILE A 13 25.00 4.25 19.69
C ILE A 13 25.23 3.81 18.24
N ALA A 14 24.36 4.22 17.31
CA ALA A 14 24.49 3.82 15.91
C ALA A 14 25.81 4.29 15.28
N VAL A 15 26.22 5.54 15.56
CA VAL A 15 27.52 6.07 15.11
C VAL A 15 28.67 5.27 15.72
N LYS A 16 28.60 4.91 17.01
CA LYS A 16 29.61 4.08 17.68
C LYS A 16 29.80 2.71 17.02
N PHE A 17 28.74 2.13 16.47
CA PHE A 17 28.78 0.88 15.71
C PHE A 17 29.10 1.08 14.20
N GLY A 18 29.52 2.28 13.79
CA GLY A 18 29.97 2.56 12.43
C GLY A 18 28.86 2.77 11.40
N ALA A 19 27.60 2.94 11.83
CA ALA A 19 26.52 3.22 10.92
C ALA A 19 26.59 4.67 10.40
N LEU A 20 26.39 4.87 9.10
CA LEU A 20 26.07 6.18 8.56
C LEU A 20 24.67 6.59 9.04
N VAL A 21 24.55 7.72 9.74
CA VAL A 21 23.29 8.19 10.33
C VAL A 21 22.77 9.44 9.63
N LEU A 22 21.49 9.40 9.24
CA LEU A 22 20.74 10.56 8.75
C LEU A 22 19.70 10.97 9.79
N SER A 23 20.06 11.90 10.67
CA SER A 23 19.15 12.40 11.71
C SER A 23 18.18 13.46 11.19
N SER A 24 17.06 13.59 11.89
CA SER A 24 16.00 14.58 11.65
C SER A 24 15.84 15.43 12.91
N PRO A 25 15.55 16.74 12.81
CA PRO A 25 15.35 17.59 13.99
C PRO A 25 14.05 17.29 14.74
N TYR A 26 13.08 16.63 14.11
CA TYR A 26 11.81 16.19 14.68
C TYR A 26 11.25 15.00 13.87
N SER A 27 10.28 14.28 14.44
CA SER A 27 9.63 13.15 13.77
C SER A 27 8.75 13.59 12.60
N MET A 28 9.09 13.12 11.40
CA MET A 28 8.36 13.35 10.16
C MET A 28 7.56 12.11 9.72
N GLY A 29 7.79 10.96 10.36
CA GLY A 29 7.10 9.70 10.12
C GLY A 29 7.94 8.68 9.33
N ASN A 30 7.59 7.40 9.48
CA ASN A 30 8.33 6.28 8.88
C ASN A 30 8.53 6.44 7.37
N GLY A 31 7.48 6.77 6.61
CA GLY A 31 7.61 6.98 5.17
C GLY A 31 8.55 8.14 4.79
N ALA A 32 8.65 9.20 5.60
CA ALA A 32 9.63 10.27 5.39
C ALA A 32 11.05 9.77 5.63
N ALA A 33 11.27 8.98 6.69
CA ALA A 33 12.55 8.34 6.98
C ALA A 33 12.99 7.41 5.84
N ILE A 34 12.09 6.57 5.34
CA ILE A 34 12.33 5.70 4.18
C ILE A 34 12.72 6.51 2.94
N LYS A 35 12.02 7.63 2.68
CA LYS A 35 12.34 8.48 1.54
C LYS A 35 13.71 9.14 1.65
N ARG A 36 14.09 9.60 2.85
CA ARG A 36 15.43 10.16 3.10
C ARG A 36 16.51 9.10 2.93
N GLY A 37 16.29 7.91 3.49
CA GLY A 37 17.20 6.78 3.34
C GLY A 37 17.40 6.38 1.89
N ALA A 38 16.31 6.24 1.12
CA ALA A 38 16.37 5.89 -0.30
C ALA A 38 17.11 6.93 -1.15
N ARG A 39 16.96 8.24 -0.86
CA ARG A 39 17.70 9.30 -1.56
C ARG A 39 19.20 9.31 -1.28
N ALA A 40 19.59 8.86 -0.10
CA ALA A 40 20.98 8.83 0.32
C ALA A 40 21.67 7.49 0.00
N ALA A 41 20.90 6.47 -0.40
CA ALA A 41 21.44 5.17 -0.77
C ALA A 41 22.24 5.27 -2.07
N THR A 42 23.43 4.67 -2.09
CA THR A 42 24.34 4.67 -3.24
C THR A 42 24.48 3.32 -3.91
N GLY A 43 23.98 2.25 -3.28
CA GLY A 43 24.02 0.90 -3.85
C GLY A 43 22.91 0.66 -4.88
N ASP A 44 23.09 -0.34 -5.74
CA ASP A 44 22.11 -0.75 -6.76
C ASP A 44 20.86 -1.43 -6.17
N VAL A 45 20.97 -1.90 -4.94
CA VAL A 45 19.89 -2.55 -4.18
C VAL A 45 19.74 -1.86 -2.83
N ILE A 46 18.50 -1.56 -2.46
CA ILE A 46 18.15 -1.10 -1.11
C ILE A 46 17.42 -2.22 -0.38
N VAL A 47 17.85 -2.50 0.84
CA VAL A 47 17.14 -3.36 1.78
C VAL A 47 16.55 -2.48 2.87
N PHE A 48 15.22 -2.53 3.02
CA PHE A 48 14.51 -1.89 4.13
C PHE A 48 14.28 -2.91 5.22
N MET A 49 14.60 -2.55 6.46
CA MET A 49 14.43 -3.40 7.64
C MET A 49 14.13 -2.51 8.85
N ASP A 50 13.10 -2.87 9.62
CA ASP A 50 12.75 -2.17 10.85
C ASP A 50 13.76 -2.48 11.97
N ALA A 51 14.08 -1.50 12.81
CA ALA A 51 15.10 -1.60 13.86
C ALA A 51 14.59 -2.17 15.20
N ASP A 52 13.42 -2.83 15.21
CA ASP A 52 12.76 -3.31 16.44
C ASP A 52 13.01 -4.80 16.74
N GLY A 53 13.91 -5.43 15.98
CA GLY A 53 14.33 -6.82 16.15
C GLY A 53 13.29 -7.86 15.72
N GLN A 54 12.18 -7.46 15.08
CA GLN A 54 11.18 -8.41 14.59
C GLN A 54 11.66 -9.18 13.34
N HIS A 55 12.56 -8.59 12.56
CA HIS A 55 13.12 -9.16 11.34
C HIS A 55 14.52 -9.68 11.60
N ASP A 56 14.80 -10.91 11.12
CA ASP A 56 16.11 -11.51 11.20
C ASP A 56 16.96 -11.05 9.99
N PRO A 57 18.11 -10.38 10.20
CA PRO A 57 19.04 -10.04 9.11
C PRO A 57 19.51 -11.27 8.31
N ALA A 58 19.46 -12.48 8.88
CA ALA A 58 19.79 -13.72 8.18
C ALA A 58 18.83 -14.04 7.02
N ASP A 59 17.66 -13.40 6.96
CA ASP A 59 16.72 -13.53 5.84
C ASP A 59 17.11 -12.65 4.63
N ILE A 60 18.01 -11.68 4.78
CA ILE A 60 18.41 -10.75 3.69
C ILE A 60 18.92 -11.50 2.44
N PRO A 61 19.80 -12.51 2.54
CA PRO A 61 20.27 -13.27 1.37
C PRO A 61 19.14 -13.89 0.55
N SER A 62 18.06 -14.34 1.21
CA SER A 62 16.92 -14.95 0.52
C SER A 62 16.12 -13.93 -0.31
N LEU A 63 16.02 -12.68 0.17
CA LEU A 63 15.43 -11.58 -0.60
C LEU A 63 16.32 -11.21 -1.79
N LEU A 64 17.64 -11.10 -1.58
CA LEU A 64 18.59 -10.78 -2.63
C LEU A 64 18.64 -11.85 -3.73
N ALA A 65 18.47 -13.13 -3.39
CA ALA A 65 18.39 -14.22 -4.35
C ALA A 65 17.22 -14.03 -5.35
N GLN A 66 16.09 -13.48 -4.91
CA GLN A 66 14.99 -13.15 -5.81
C GLN A 66 15.35 -12.02 -6.78
N LEU A 67 16.08 -11.00 -6.32
CA LEU A 67 16.55 -9.93 -7.21
C LEU A 67 17.54 -10.47 -8.26
N GLN A 68 18.37 -11.44 -7.89
CA GLN A 68 19.26 -12.13 -8.83
C GLN A 68 18.49 -13.00 -9.83
N ALA A 69 17.35 -13.57 -9.43
CA ALA A 69 16.45 -14.33 -10.31
C ALA A 69 15.65 -13.45 -11.30
N GLY A 70 15.86 -12.13 -11.29
CA GLY A 70 15.24 -11.20 -12.25
C GLY A 70 14.05 -10.41 -11.70
N PHE A 71 13.72 -10.54 -10.40
CA PHE A 71 12.72 -9.69 -9.77
C PHE A 71 13.29 -8.28 -9.48
N ASP A 72 12.42 -7.28 -9.47
CA ASP A 72 12.79 -5.89 -9.15
C ASP A 72 12.53 -5.54 -7.68
N MET A 73 11.65 -6.30 -7.03
CA MET A 73 11.35 -6.23 -5.60
C MET A 73 11.13 -7.63 -5.02
N ALA A 74 11.65 -7.85 -3.81
CA ALA A 74 11.35 -9.01 -3.00
C ALA A 74 10.84 -8.57 -1.64
N VAL A 75 9.65 -9.03 -1.25
CA VAL A 75 9.01 -8.70 0.03
C VAL A 75 9.06 -9.91 0.95
N GLY A 76 9.55 -9.71 2.17
CA GLY A 76 9.46 -10.71 3.22
C GLY A 76 8.00 -10.87 3.67
N ALA A 77 7.36 -11.96 3.28
CA ALA A 77 5.98 -12.29 3.63
C ALA A 77 5.93 -12.99 4.99
N ARG A 78 5.24 -12.37 5.95
CA ARG A 78 5.17 -12.91 7.31
C ARG A 78 4.25 -14.13 7.32
N ASN A 79 4.73 -15.26 7.84
CA ASN A 79 3.88 -16.42 8.03
C ASN A 79 2.80 -16.09 9.07
N GLY A 80 1.53 -16.23 8.68
CA GLY A 80 0.37 -15.98 9.55
C GLY A 80 0.31 -16.84 10.83
N ALA A 81 1.27 -17.76 11.00
CA ALA A 81 1.47 -18.58 12.19
C ALA A 81 2.01 -17.78 13.41
N GLY A 82 2.58 -16.59 13.19
CA GLY A 82 3.03 -15.70 14.25
C GLY A 82 1.89 -14.95 14.93
N GLN A 83 0.97 -15.68 15.59
CA GLN A 83 0.00 -15.21 16.60
C GLN A 83 -0.48 -13.75 16.44
N ALA A 84 -0.85 -13.34 15.23
CA ALA A 84 -1.65 -12.15 15.03
C ALA A 84 -3.01 -12.46 15.66
N SER A 85 -3.52 -11.62 16.57
CA SER A 85 -4.86 -11.81 17.11
C SER A 85 -5.83 -12.09 15.96
N VAL A 86 -6.72 -13.07 16.10
CA VAL A 86 -7.56 -13.60 15.01
C VAL A 86 -8.15 -12.49 14.12
N GLY A 87 -8.53 -11.35 14.71
CA GLY A 87 -8.98 -10.15 13.98
C GLY A 87 -7.96 -9.47 13.05
N ARG A 88 -6.67 -9.39 13.42
CA ARG A 88 -5.60 -8.90 12.51
C ARG A 88 -5.36 -9.85 11.34
N GLY A 89 -5.45 -11.15 11.58
CA GLY A 89 -5.34 -12.17 10.53
C GLY A 89 -6.44 -12.01 9.48
N VAL A 90 -7.69 -11.81 9.92
CA VAL A 90 -8.83 -11.56 9.03
C VAL A 90 -8.68 -10.26 8.25
N ALA A 91 -8.28 -9.16 8.90
CA ALA A 91 -8.04 -7.89 8.22
C ALA A 91 -6.92 -8.02 7.16
N ASN A 92 -5.79 -8.68 7.49
CA ASN A 92 -4.71 -8.97 6.55
C ASN A 92 -5.14 -9.85 5.38
N ALA A 93 -5.92 -10.90 5.62
CA ALA A 93 -6.45 -11.73 4.55
C ALA A 93 -7.35 -10.91 3.61
N LEU A 94 -8.19 -10.02 4.15
CA LEU A 94 -9.04 -9.13 3.37
C LEU A 94 -8.22 -8.11 2.57
N TYR A 95 -7.20 -7.50 3.18
CA TYR A 95 -6.26 -6.60 2.48
C TYR A 95 -5.62 -7.30 1.29
N ASN A 96 -5.03 -8.46 1.55
CA ASN A 96 -4.31 -9.23 0.53
C ASN A 96 -5.24 -9.65 -0.60
N ARG A 97 -6.46 -10.12 -0.29
CA ARG A 97 -7.44 -10.53 -1.31
C ARG A 97 -7.91 -9.36 -2.16
N LEU A 98 -8.27 -8.24 -1.54
CA LEU A 98 -8.74 -7.07 -2.26
C LEU A 98 -7.62 -6.47 -3.13
N ALA A 99 -6.43 -6.33 -2.57
CA ALA A 99 -5.27 -5.87 -3.31
C ALA A 99 -4.95 -6.82 -4.47
N SER A 100 -5.04 -8.15 -4.26
CA SER A 100 -4.81 -9.12 -5.32
C SER A 100 -5.82 -9.01 -6.46
N TRP A 101 -7.09 -8.74 -6.13
CA TRP A 101 -8.13 -8.51 -7.14
C TRP A 101 -7.90 -7.20 -7.91
N MET A 102 -7.47 -6.15 -7.22
CA MET A 102 -7.15 -4.87 -7.85
C MET A 102 -5.93 -4.97 -8.76
N THR A 103 -4.86 -5.65 -8.32
CA THR A 103 -3.60 -5.77 -9.07
C THR A 103 -3.56 -6.90 -10.08
N GLY A 104 -4.50 -7.85 -10.00
CA GLY A 104 -4.45 -9.09 -10.78
C GLY A 104 -3.33 -10.06 -10.36
N HIS A 105 -2.60 -9.76 -9.27
CA HIS A 105 -1.46 -10.54 -8.80
C HIS A 105 -1.67 -11.00 -7.36
N ARG A 106 -1.24 -12.22 -7.02
CA ARG A 106 -1.39 -12.74 -5.65
C ARG A 106 -0.42 -12.02 -4.69
N ILE A 107 -0.99 -11.25 -3.77
CA ILE A 107 -0.26 -10.52 -2.72
C ILE A 107 -0.27 -11.34 -1.43
N GLN A 108 0.92 -11.71 -0.94
CA GLN A 108 1.04 -12.52 0.27
C GLN A 108 1.15 -11.67 1.54
N ASP A 109 1.80 -10.50 1.46
CA ASP A 109 1.82 -9.51 2.55
C ASP A 109 2.03 -8.10 2.01
N LEU A 110 0.97 -7.29 2.02
CA LEU A 110 1.00 -5.92 1.50
C LEU A 110 1.65 -4.90 2.46
N THR A 111 1.84 -5.27 3.72
CA THR A 111 2.19 -4.32 4.79
C THR A 111 3.55 -4.57 5.40
N SER A 112 4.25 -5.63 4.99
CA SER A 112 5.58 -5.95 5.49
C SER A 112 6.58 -4.87 5.12
N GLY A 113 7.27 -4.33 6.13
CA GLY A 113 8.37 -3.36 5.98
C GLY A 113 9.62 -3.97 5.37
N PHE A 114 9.85 -5.26 5.61
CA PHE A 114 11.07 -5.95 5.22
C PHE A 114 11.06 -6.33 3.74
N ARG A 115 11.94 -5.68 2.96
CA ARG A 115 12.04 -5.91 1.52
C ARG A 115 13.38 -5.50 0.94
N ALA A 116 13.73 -6.12 -0.18
CA ALA A 116 14.81 -5.70 -1.06
C ALA A 116 14.24 -5.16 -2.37
N VAL A 117 14.81 -4.08 -2.89
CA VAL A 117 14.37 -3.44 -4.15
C VAL A 117 15.56 -2.97 -4.96
N ARG A 118 15.44 -2.95 -6.28
CA ARG A 118 16.38 -2.19 -7.12
C ARG A 118 16.24 -0.70 -6.86
N THR A 119 17.35 -0.03 -6.61
CA THR A 119 17.39 1.39 -6.25
C THR A 119 16.78 2.26 -7.35
N SER A 120 17.17 2.03 -8.61
CA SER A 120 16.64 2.76 -9.76
C SER A 120 15.10 2.71 -9.81
N ARG A 121 14.52 1.51 -9.71
CA ARG A 121 13.07 1.29 -9.75
C ARG A 121 12.34 1.90 -8.55
N PHE A 122 12.93 1.81 -7.37
CA PHE A 122 12.30 2.37 -6.18
C PHE A 122 12.23 3.91 -6.21
N LEU A 123 13.26 4.55 -6.75
CA LEU A 123 13.34 6.02 -6.83
C LEU A 123 12.29 6.62 -7.77
N GLU A 124 11.91 5.92 -8.84
CA GLU A 124 10.82 6.32 -9.76
C GLU A 124 9.52 6.66 -9.00
N PHE A 125 9.20 5.91 -7.94
CA PHE A 125 7.95 6.03 -7.18
C PHE A 125 8.08 6.77 -5.86
N LEU A 126 9.26 7.32 -5.56
CA LEU A 126 9.53 7.92 -4.25
C LEU A 126 8.56 9.05 -3.90
N HIS A 127 8.13 9.79 -4.93
CA HIS A 127 7.19 10.90 -4.81
C HIS A 127 5.75 10.46 -4.45
N LEU A 128 5.39 9.19 -4.73
CA LEU A 128 4.07 8.62 -4.40
C LEU A 128 3.99 8.19 -2.91
N LEU A 129 5.14 7.94 -2.28
CA LEU A 129 5.18 7.42 -0.92
C LEU A 129 4.74 8.50 0.09
N PRO A 130 3.78 8.20 0.97
CA PRO A 130 3.34 9.13 2.01
C PRO A 130 4.45 9.31 3.06
N ASN A 131 4.50 10.45 3.75
CA ASN A 131 5.45 10.67 4.85
C ASN A 131 5.16 9.80 6.07
N GLY A 132 3.88 9.54 6.34
CA GLY A 132 3.45 8.72 7.47
C GLY A 132 3.48 7.23 7.16
N PHE A 133 2.40 6.55 7.55
CA PHE A 133 2.23 5.12 7.35
C PHE A 133 1.79 4.79 5.91
N SER A 134 2.00 3.54 5.48
CA SER A 134 1.57 2.97 4.19
C SER A 134 2.57 3.06 3.02
N TYR A 135 3.84 3.39 3.26
CA TYR A 135 4.87 3.21 2.23
C TYR A 135 4.99 1.75 1.72
N PRO A 136 4.82 0.68 2.54
CA PRO A 136 4.90 -0.70 2.06
C PRO A 136 3.88 -1.00 0.97
N THR A 137 2.64 -0.66 1.26
CA THR A 137 1.52 -0.82 0.35
C THR A 137 1.72 0.02 -0.90
N THR A 138 2.08 1.29 -0.74
CA THR A 138 2.24 2.21 -1.89
C THR A 138 3.34 1.76 -2.84
N SER A 139 4.51 1.37 -2.30
CA SER A 139 5.64 0.90 -3.14
C SER A 139 5.32 -0.42 -3.84
N THR A 140 4.74 -1.41 -3.14
CA THR A 140 4.35 -2.69 -3.75
C THR A 140 3.34 -2.47 -4.88
N MET A 141 2.35 -1.59 -4.67
CA MET A 141 1.37 -1.25 -5.71
C MET A 141 1.98 -0.53 -6.90
N ALA A 142 2.90 0.41 -6.67
CA ALA A 142 3.56 1.12 -7.75
C ALA A 142 4.39 0.17 -8.65
N PHE A 143 5.05 -0.83 -8.06
CA PHE A 143 5.79 -1.85 -8.80
C PHE A 143 4.87 -2.70 -9.66
N PHE A 144 3.78 -3.24 -9.10
CA PHE A 144 2.79 -3.99 -9.88
C PHE A 144 2.12 -3.15 -10.98
N ARG A 145 1.96 -1.84 -10.79
CA ARG A 145 1.29 -0.96 -11.77
C ARG A 145 2.19 -0.65 -12.97
N SER A 146 3.49 -0.63 -12.73
CA SER A 146 4.54 -0.30 -13.71
C SER A 146 5.17 -1.57 -14.31
N ALA A 147 4.48 -2.71 -14.18
CA ALA A 147 4.91 -4.00 -14.69
C ALA A 147 6.28 -4.49 -14.17
N TYR A 148 6.69 -4.05 -12.96
CA TYR A 148 7.89 -4.57 -12.32
C TYR A 148 7.58 -5.87 -11.54
N PRO A 149 8.32 -6.96 -11.79
CA PRO A 149 8.12 -8.23 -11.08
C PRO A 149 8.43 -8.11 -9.58
N VAL A 150 7.49 -8.60 -8.77
CA VAL A 150 7.58 -8.64 -7.30
C VAL A 150 7.52 -10.09 -6.81
N ALA A 151 8.51 -10.50 -6.02
CA ALA A 151 8.55 -11.80 -5.34
C ALA A 151 8.13 -11.67 -3.87
N TYR A 152 7.60 -12.76 -3.31
CA TYR A 152 7.34 -12.89 -1.88
C TYR A 152 8.18 -14.03 -1.32
N VAL A 153 8.93 -13.76 -0.25
CA VAL A 153 9.77 -14.73 0.44
C VAL A 153 9.19 -14.96 1.83
N PRO A 154 8.82 -16.20 2.21
CA PRO A 154 8.31 -16.47 3.53
C PRO A 154 9.39 -16.21 4.58
N ILE A 155 9.08 -15.36 5.57
CA ILE A 155 9.96 -15.04 6.69
C ILE A 155 9.31 -15.41 8.02
N GLN A 156 10.12 -15.78 9.01
CA GLN A 156 9.67 -15.91 10.39
C GLN A 156 9.80 -14.55 11.08
N VAL A 157 8.77 -14.15 11.82
CA VAL A 157 8.77 -12.90 12.57
C VAL A 157 8.81 -13.21 14.05
N SER A 158 9.86 -12.72 14.70
CA SER A 158 10.03 -12.85 16.14
C SER A 158 9.14 -11.86 16.88
N ARG A 159 8.77 -12.18 18.13
CA ARG A 159 7.99 -11.27 18.97
C ARG A 159 8.82 -10.01 19.26
N ARG A 160 8.24 -8.84 19.01
CA ARG A 160 8.88 -7.54 19.28
C ARG A 160 9.45 -7.49 20.70
N VAL A 161 10.69 -7.07 20.82
CA VAL A 161 11.34 -6.80 22.11
C VAL A 161 10.89 -5.40 22.56
N GLY A 162 9.94 -5.33 23.49
CA GLY A 162 9.34 -4.07 23.98
C GLY A 162 7.81 -4.10 23.95
N THR A 163 7.18 -3.69 25.05
CA THR A 163 5.76 -3.88 25.36
C THR A 163 4.80 -2.92 24.61
N ASN A 164 3.54 -3.37 24.55
CA ASN A 164 2.30 -2.65 24.22
C ASN A 164 1.98 -2.36 22.75
N SER A 165 1.58 -3.41 22.03
CA SER A 165 0.65 -3.26 20.90
C SER A 165 -0.75 -2.93 21.45
N HIS A 166 -1.05 -1.65 21.68
CA HIS A 166 -2.43 -1.22 21.91
C HIS A 166 -3.23 -1.35 20.61
N ILE A 167 -3.95 -2.47 20.44
CA ILE A 167 -4.92 -2.65 19.37
C ILE A 167 -6.00 -1.59 19.58
N ARG A 168 -6.15 -0.66 18.62
CA ARG A 168 -7.19 0.37 18.63
C ARG A 168 -8.11 0.11 17.43
N PRO A 169 -9.14 -0.73 17.58
CA PRO A 169 -9.92 -1.26 16.45
C PRO A 169 -10.50 -0.18 15.53
N LEU A 170 -10.91 0.98 16.07
CA LEU A 170 -11.38 2.11 15.29
C LEU A 170 -10.29 2.77 14.42
N ARG A 171 -9.07 2.94 14.96
CA ARG A 171 -7.95 3.49 14.17
C ARG A 171 -7.49 2.52 13.10
N ASP A 172 -7.49 1.23 13.41
CA ASP A 172 -7.12 0.18 12.44
C ASP A 172 -8.20 0.05 11.35
N GLY A 173 -9.48 0.22 11.68
CA GLY A 173 -10.60 0.27 10.73
C GLY A 173 -10.60 1.51 9.81
N VAL A 174 -10.28 2.70 10.33
CA VAL A 174 -10.08 3.89 9.48
C VAL A 174 -8.86 3.70 8.59
N ARG A 175 -7.76 3.14 9.13
CA ARG A 175 -6.57 2.80 8.33
C ARG A 175 -6.91 1.78 7.24
N PHE A 176 -7.79 0.82 7.53
CA PHE A 176 -8.32 -0.13 6.55
C PHE A 176 -9.02 0.59 5.40
N LEU A 177 -9.95 1.47 5.70
CA LEU A 177 -10.68 2.24 4.70
C LEU A 177 -9.74 3.11 3.86
N LEU A 178 -8.76 3.77 4.50
CA LEU A 178 -7.76 4.60 3.80
C LEU A 178 -6.86 3.79 2.88
N ILE A 179 -6.43 2.59 3.28
CA ILE A 179 -5.63 1.70 2.42
C ILE A 179 -6.46 1.25 1.21
N ILE A 180 -7.73 0.89 1.40
CA ILE A 180 -8.63 0.51 0.30
C ILE A 180 -8.80 1.67 -0.68
N PHE A 181 -9.18 2.84 -0.18
CA PHE A 181 -9.33 4.01 -1.02
C PHE A 181 -8.04 4.33 -1.75
N LYS A 182 -6.89 4.22 -1.08
CA LYS A 182 -5.60 4.46 -1.71
C LYS A 182 -5.30 3.45 -2.82
N ILE A 183 -5.48 2.15 -2.59
CA ILE A 183 -5.23 1.17 -3.66
C ILE A 183 -6.22 1.38 -4.82
N ALA A 184 -7.49 1.66 -4.51
CA ALA A 184 -8.51 1.93 -5.51
C ALA A 184 -8.18 3.17 -6.34
N THR A 185 -7.82 4.29 -5.71
CA THR A 185 -7.49 5.53 -6.44
C THR A 185 -6.17 5.43 -7.19
N LEU A 186 -5.16 4.77 -6.62
CA LEU A 186 -3.82 4.74 -7.20
C LEU A 186 -3.63 3.67 -8.29
N TYR A 187 -4.46 2.63 -8.33
CA TYR A 187 -4.22 1.48 -9.21
C TYR A 187 -5.31 1.28 -10.26
N SER A 188 -6.58 1.33 -9.86
CA SER A 188 -7.70 1.15 -10.80
C SER A 188 -8.97 1.76 -10.23
N PRO A 189 -9.11 3.10 -10.29
CA PRO A 189 -10.33 3.78 -9.87
C PRO A 189 -11.58 3.16 -10.49
N LEU A 190 -11.51 2.77 -11.76
CA LEU A 190 -12.64 2.21 -12.47
C LEU A 190 -13.14 0.89 -11.87
N LYS A 191 -12.25 0.03 -11.33
CA LYS A 191 -12.65 -1.19 -10.61
C LYS A 191 -13.47 -0.88 -9.34
N LEU A 192 -13.30 0.28 -8.73
CA LEU A 192 -14.10 0.70 -7.58
C LEU A 192 -15.39 1.42 -8.01
N PHE A 193 -15.29 2.39 -8.92
CA PHE A 193 -16.42 3.25 -9.29
C PHE A 193 -17.41 2.57 -10.25
N ALA A 194 -16.96 1.67 -11.13
CA ALA A 194 -17.86 1.01 -12.08
C ALA A 194 -18.91 0.11 -11.41
N PRO A 195 -18.57 -0.77 -10.45
CA PRO A 195 -19.59 -1.55 -9.73
C PRO A 195 -20.61 -0.67 -9.00
N ALA A 196 -20.17 0.43 -8.41
CA ALA A 196 -21.07 1.40 -7.76
C ALA A 196 -21.99 2.06 -8.79
N ALA A 197 -21.46 2.55 -9.91
CA ALA A 197 -22.24 3.13 -11.00
C ALA A 197 -23.28 2.13 -11.56
N VAL A 198 -22.88 0.89 -11.82
CA VAL A 198 -23.79 -0.18 -12.27
C VAL A 198 -24.88 -0.46 -11.24
N SER A 199 -24.55 -0.48 -9.95
CA SER A 199 -25.54 -0.67 -8.88
C SER A 199 -26.59 0.43 -8.89
N PHE A 200 -26.17 1.70 -9.02
CA PHE A 200 -27.10 2.83 -9.15
C PHE A 200 -27.94 2.76 -10.43
N ALA A 201 -27.36 2.32 -11.56
CA ALA A 201 -28.10 2.13 -12.80
C ALA A 201 -29.18 1.06 -12.67
N VAL A 202 -28.82 -0.11 -12.12
CA VAL A 202 -29.76 -1.23 -11.91
C VAL A 202 -30.88 -0.81 -10.97
N LEU A 203 -30.57 -0.16 -9.85
CA LEU A 203 -31.58 0.34 -8.92
C LEU A 203 -32.48 1.40 -9.56
N GLY A 204 -31.90 2.34 -10.32
CA GLY A 204 -32.65 3.38 -11.02
C GLY A 204 -33.59 2.83 -12.08
N LEU A 205 -33.12 1.88 -12.90
CA LEU A 205 -33.92 1.19 -13.92
C LEU A 205 -35.01 0.31 -13.30
N SER A 206 -34.69 -0.43 -12.24
CA SER A 206 -35.66 -1.27 -11.53
C SER A 206 -36.76 -0.42 -10.89
N HIS A 207 -36.37 0.68 -10.23
CA HIS A 207 -37.32 1.62 -9.66
C HIS A 207 -38.18 2.27 -10.73
N TYR A 208 -37.58 2.68 -11.87
CA TYR A 208 -38.34 3.21 -12.99
C TYR A 208 -39.34 2.20 -13.56
N ALA A 209 -38.92 0.96 -13.81
CA ALA A 209 -39.81 -0.08 -14.31
C ALA A 209 -41.01 -0.29 -13.38
N TRP A 210 -40.77 -0.29 -12.06
CA TRP A 210 -41.83 -0.40 -11.06
C TRP A 210 -42.78 0.81 -11.05
N THR A 211 -42.26 2.04 -11.06
CA THR A 211 -43.12 3.25 -11.07
C THR A 211 -43.85 3.43 -12.39
N PHE A 212 -43.26 2.99 -13.50
CA PHE A 212 -43.92 3.01 -14.79
C PHE A 212 -45.08 2.00 -14.83
N ALA A 213 -44.86 0.77 -14.35
CA ALA A 213 -45.90 -0.26 -14.30
C ALA A 213 -47.07 0.08 -13.35
N THR A 214 -46.80 0.77 -12.24
CA THR A 214 -47.81 1.08 -11.22
C THR A 214 -48.47 2.46 -11.39
N GLN A 215 -47.72 3.45 -11.85
CA GLN A 215 -48.16 4.85 -11.89
C GLN A 215 -48.09 5.48 -13.29
N GLY A 216 -47.49 4.80 -14.28
CA GLY A 216 -47.31 5.33 -15.64
C GLY A 216 -46.35 6.53 -15.71
N ARG A 217 -45.51 6.75 -14.69
CA ARG A 217 -44.70 7.97 -14.57
C ARG A 217 -43.23 7.67 -14.29
N PHE A 218 -42.38 8.52 -14.86
CA PHE A 218 -40.99 8.64 -14.49
C PHE A 218 -40.88 9.56 -13.26
N THR A 219 -40.20 9.09 -12.21
CA THR A 219 -40.13 9.79 -10.92
C THR A 219 -38.76 10.43 -10.71
N ASN A 220 -38.73 11.48 -9.87
CA ASN A 220 -37.49 12.16 -9.49
C ASN A 220 -36.46 11.21 -8.86
N MET A 221 -36.90 10.16 -8.16
CA MET A 221 -36.01 9.16 -7.57
C MET A 221 -35.29 8.33 -8.65
N SER A 222 -36.03 7.85 -9.67
CA SER A 222 -35.42 7.16 -10.82
C SER A 222 -34.42 8.07 -11.55
N ALA A 223 -34.78 9.34 -11.76
CA ALA A 223 -33.89 10.33 -12.35
C ALA A 223 -32.61 10.54 -11.53
N LEU A 224 -32.73 10.65 -10.21
CA LEU A 224 -31.60 10.83 -9.29
C LEU A 224 -30.67 9.62 -9.29
N LEU A 225 -31.20 8.40 -9.24
CA LEU A 225 -30.40 7.17 -9.25
C LEU A 225 -29.64 7.00 -10.58
N LEU A 226 -30.30 7.25 -11.70
CA LEU A 226 -29.65 7.21 -13.02
C LEU A 226 -28.60 8.32 -13.17
N SER A 227 -28.90 9.54 -12.71
CA SER A 227 -27.92 10.65 -12.71
C SER A 227 -26.71 10.33 -11.84
N ALA A 228 -26.93 9.76 -10.65
CA ALA A 228 -25.87 9.33 -9.76
C ALA A 228 -24.98 8.26 -10.40
N SER A 229 -25.57 7.29 -11.12
CA SER A 229 -24.82 6.29 -11.89
C SER A 229 -23.86 6.93 -12.90
N VAL A 230 -24.36 7.87 -13.72
CA VAL A 230 -23.56 8.57 -14.72
C VAL A 230 -22.45 9.38 -14.06
N ILE A 231 -22.78 10.17 -13.02
CA ILE A 231 -21.79 10.99 -12.30
C ILE A 231 -20.69 10.12 -11.70
N VAL A 232 -21.04 9.03 -11.01
CA VAL A 232 -20.08 8.10 -10.40
C VAL A 232 -19.18 7.47 -11.48
N PHE A 233 -19.75 7.08 -12.63
CA PHE A 233 -18.98 6.53 -13.74
C PHE A 233 -17.99 7.56 -14.32
N LEU A 234 -18.44 8.80 -14.55
CA LEU A 234 -17.59 9.89 -15.05
C LEU A 234 -16.46 10.23 -14.06
N ILE A 235 -16.75 10.29 -12.76
CA ILE A 235 -15.72 10.45 -11.72
C ILE A 235 -14.70 9.30 -11.80
N GLY A 236 -15.18 8.07 -12.02
CA GLY A 236 -14.31 6.90 -12.23
C GLY A 236 -13.37 7.06 -13.43
N LEU A 237 -13.89 7.50 -14.58
CA LEU A 237 -13.09 7.76 -15.78
C LEU A 237 -12.07 8.88 -15.57
N VAL A 238 -12.47 10.02 -14.98
CA VAL A 238 -11.57 11.13 -14.68
C VAL A 238 -10.47 10.69 -13.71
N SER A 239 -10.82 9.92 -12.69
CA SER A 239 -9.85 9.38 -11.73
C SER A 239 -8.84 8.45 -12.41
N GLU A 240 -9.29 7.57 -13.33
CA GLU A 240 -8.41 6.68 -14.09
C GLU A 240 -7.41 7.48 -14.94
N GLN A 241 -7.87 8.56 -15.59
CA GLN A 241 -7.00 9.44 -16.38
C GLN A 241 -5.95 10.14 -15.52
N ILE A 242 -6.35 10.70 -14.36
CA ILE A 242 -5.42 11.34 -13.41
C ILE A 242 -4.36 10.34 -12.93
N THR A 243 -4.78 9.12 -12.60
CA THR A 243 -3.87 8.05 -12.19
C THR A 243 -2.90 7.70 -13.32
N SER A 244 -3.37 7.53 -14.56
CA SER A 244 -2.51 7.28 -15.72
C SER A 244 -1.47 8.39 -15.93
N LEU A 245 -1.86 9.66 -15.82
CA LEU A 245 -0.94 10.81 -15.95
C LEU A 245 0.11 10.84 -14.84
N THR A 246 -0.25 10.43 -13.63
CA THR A 246 0.67 10.39 -12.49
C THR A 246 1.81 9.41 -12.73
N TYR A 247 1.52 8.25 -13.33
CA TYR A 247 2.54 7.24 -13.66
C TYR A 247 3.34 7.57 -14.94
N GLN A 248 2.75 8.24 -15.93
CA GLN A 248 3.49 8.69 -17.13
C GLN A 248 4.66 9.63 -16.82
N ARG A 249 4.61 10.35 -15.69
CA ARG A 249 5.68 11.28 -15.28
C ARG A 249 6.92 10.55 -14.78
N ALA A 250 6.79 9.31 -14.32
CA ALA A 250 7.89 8.48 -13.86
C ALA A 250 8.73 7.94 -15.04
N ASP A 251 8.09 7.59 -16.16
CA ASP A 251 8.77 7.02 -17.35
C ASP A 251 9.64 8.02 -18.13
N ARG A 252 9.56 9.33 -17.82
CA ARG A 252 10.30 10.40 -18.51
C ARG A 252 11.57 10.86 -17.78
N LEU A 253 11.88 10.29 -16.62
CA LEU A 253 13.09 10.56 -15.82
C LEU A 253 14.07 9.39 -15.95
#